data_AF-A0A7X6X826-F1
#
_entry.id   AF-A0A7X6X826-F1
#
_cell.length_a   1.000
_cell.length_b   1.000
_cell.length_c   1.000
_cell.angle_alpha   90.00
_cell.angle_beta   90.00
_cell.angle_gamma   90.00
#
_symmetry.space_group_name_H-M   'P 1'
#
loop_
_entity.id
_entity.type
_entity.pdbx_description
1 polymer ?
#
loop_
_entity_poly.entity_id
_entity_poly.type
_entity_poly.pdbx_seq_one_letter_code
_entity_poly.pdbx_strand_id
1 'polypeptide(L)' 'GRSRAEEIALGHAGFSRSQVRELETELESKRGIKYYEVEFKVGNMEYEYEIDAYSGKILEYEIEYDD' A
#
# COMPACT_ATOMS: atom_id res chain seq x y z
N GLY A 1 -1.30 5.95 -11.29
CA GLY A 1 -1.43 4.56 -10.82
C GLY A 1 -0.62 4.42 -9.57
N ARG A 2 0.61 3.91 -9.69
CA ARG A 2 1.55 3.68 -8.57
C ARG A 2 1.70 4.85 -7.60
N SER A 3 2.17 6.03 -8.03
CA SER A 3 2.39 7.16 -7.11
C SER A 3 1.12 7.59 -6.36
N ARG A 4 -0.04 7.48 -7.00
CA ARG A 4 -1.33 7.77 -6.36
C ARG A 4 -1.70 6.69 -5.33
N ALA A 5 -1.41 5.42 -5.60
CA ALA A 5 -1.61 4.33 -4.64
C ALA A 5 -0.71 4.49 -3.42
N GLU A 6 0.58 4.83 -3.64
CA GLU A 6 1.52 5.17 -2.56
C GLU A 6 0.98 6.34 -1.69
N GLU A 7 0.52 7.44 -2.31
CA GLU A 7 -0.06 8.58 -1.58
C GLU A 7 -1.32 8.19 -0.78
N ILE A 8 -2.18 7.32 -1.33
CA ILE A 8 -3.39 6.85 -0.67
C ILE A 8 -3.03 5.97 0.53
N ALA A 9 -2.14 4.99 0.36
CA ALA A 9 -1.72 4.08 1.43
C ALA A 9 -1.05 4.86 2.57
N LEU A 10 -0.10 5.73 2.25
CA LEU A 10 0.61 6.56 3.23
C LEU A 10 -0.33 7.54 3.94
N GLY A 11 -1.23 8.17 3.19
CA GLY A 11 -2.24 9.08 3.74
C GLY A 11 -3.22 8.37 4.67
N HIS A 12 -3.64 7.15 4.31
CA HIS A 12 -4.51 6.32 5.14
C HIS A 12 -3.81 5.87 6.44
N ALA A 13 -2.55 5.45 6.33
CA ALA A 13 -1.73 5.03 7.48
C ALA A 13 -1.26 6.21 8.35
N GLY A 14 -1.38 7.45 7.87
CA GLY A 14 -0.98 8.66 8.61
C GLY A 14 0.53 8.91 8.60
N PHE A 15 1.24 8.38 7.60
CA PHE A 15 2.68 8.56 7.44
C PHE A 15 3.02 9.38 6.21
N SER A 16 4.12 10.11 6.29
CA SER A 16 4.77 10.70 5.13
C SER A 16 5.82 9.74 4.56
N ARG A 17 6.20 9.96 3.29
CA ARG A 17 7.23 9.16 2.61
C ARG A 17 8.55 9.07 3.37
N SER A 18 8.91 10.09 4.15
CA SER A 18 10.14 10.14 4.95
C SER A 18 10.08 9.34 6.26
N GLN A 19 8.89 8.89 6.68
CA GLN A 19 8.69 8.11 7.91
C GLN A 19 8.64 6.61 7.65
N VAL A 20 8.54 6.20 6.39
CA VAL A 20 8.42 4.79 6.00
C VAL A 20 9.73 4.28 5.40
N ARG A 21 10.03 3.00 5.64
CA ARG A 21 11.10 2.24 4.99
C ARG A 21 10.48 1.18 4.06
N GLU A 22 11.30 0.67 3.13
CA GLU A 22 10.93 -0.47 2.26
C GLU A 22 9.58 -0.28 1.55
N LEU A 23 9.29 0.93 1.03
CA LEU A 23 8.07 1.12 0.24
C LEU A 23 8.23 0.48 -1.13
N GLU A 24 7.47 -0.57 -1.34
CA GLU A 24 7.33 -1.26 -2.61
C GLU A 24 5.93 -1.06 -3.17
N THR A 25 5.81 -1.12 -4.50
CA THR A 25 4.49 -1.03 -5.13
C THR A 25 4.48 -1.77 -6.44
N GLU A 26 3.61 -2.78 -6.51
CA GLU A 26 3.45 -3.69 -7.64
C GLU A 26 2.05 -3.59 -8.21
N LEU A 27 1.90 -3.84 -9.52
CA LEU A 27 0.58 -3.85 -10.16
C LEU A 27 0.17 -5.30 -10.39
N GLU A 28 -0.79 -5.74 -9.58
CA GLU A 28 -1.28 -7.11 -9.58
C GLU A 28 -2.70 -7.20 -10.17
N SER A 29 -3.14 -8.45 -10.38
CA SER A 29 -4.46 -8.73 -10.94
C SER A 29 -5.06 -10.02 -10.39
N LYS A 30 -6.20 -9.90 -9.71
CA LYS A 30 -6.93 -11.02 -9.10
C LYS A 30 -8.35 -11.06 -9.65
N ARG A 31 -8.70 -12.17 -10.31
CA ARG A 31 -10.02 -12.38 -10.95
C ARG A 31 -10.45 -11.24 -11.91
N GLY A 32 -9.49 -10.65 -12.62
CA GLY A 32 -9.74 -9.56 -13.58
C GLY A 32 -9.82 -8.16 -12.97
N ILE A 33 -9.69 -8.03 -11.65
CA ILE A 33 -9.56 -6.76 -10.96
C ILE A 33 -8.07 -6.42 -10.89
N LYS A 34 -7.67 -5.27 -11.42
CA LYS A 34 -6.30 -4.75 -11.29
C LYS A 34 -6.20 -3.88 -10.06
N TYR A 35 -5.19 -4.11 -9.25
CA TYR A 35 -4.91 -3.32 -8.05
C TYR A 35 -3.41 -3.08 -7.92
N TYR A 36 -3.06 -2.01 -7.23
CA TYR A 36 -1.70 -1.80 -6.75
C TYR A 36 -1.60 -2.40 -5.37
N GLU A 37 -0.63 -3.30 -5.19
CA GLU A 37 -0.18 -3.76 -3.89
C GLU A 37 0.88 -2.76 -3.41
N VAL A 38 0.66 -2.14 -2.26
CA VAL A 38 1.57 -1.15 -1.67
C VAL A 38 2.00 -1.66 -0.31
N GLU A 39 3.28 -1.95 -0.17
CA GLU A 39 3.85 -2.48 1.06
C GLU A 39 4.90 -1.51 1.60
N PHE A 40 4.91 -1.25 2.91
CA PHE A 40 5.94 -0.45 3.56
C PHE A 40 6.04 -0.75 5.04
N LYS A 41 7.17 -0.36 5.65
CA LYS A 41 7.43 -0.62 7.07
C LYS A 41 7.60 0.66 7.88
N VAL A 42 7.09 0.64 9.10
CA VAL A 42 7.25 1.71 10.11
C VAL A 42 7.54 1.09 11.47
N GLY A 43 8.69 1.41 12.06
CA GLY A 43 9.14 0.73 13.27
C GLY A 43 9.31 -0.76 12.99
N ASN A 44 8.66 -1.61 13.78
CA ASN A 44 8.63 -3.07 13.69
C ASN A 44 7.28 -3.58 13.13
N MET A 45 6.60 -2.75 12.34
CA MET A 45 5.33 -3.10 11.71
C MET A 45 5.46 -3.00 10.19
N GLU A 46 4.84 -3.94 9.51
CA GLU A 46 4.63 -3.98 8.07
C GLU A 46 3.18 -3.60 7.75
N TYR A 47 3.01 -2.85 6.68
CA TYR A 47 1.74 -2.33 6.21
C TYR A 47 1.58 -2.74 4.76
N GLU A 48 0.54 -3.50 4.46
CA GLU A 48 0.19 -3.91 3.10
C GLU A 48 -1.17 -3.32 2.72
N TYR A 49 -1.30 -2.86 1.49
CA TYR A 49 -2.53 -2.30 0.94
C TYR A 49 -2.79 -2.81 -0.47
N GLU A 50 -3.97 -3.40 -0.71
CA GLU A 50 -4.50 -3.62 -2.06
C GLU A 50 -5.36 -2.41 -2.47
N ILE A 51 -4.96 -1.64 -3.49
CA ILE A 51 -5.65 -0.43 -3.94
C ILE A 51 -6.11 -0.58 -5.40
N ASP A 52 -7.41 -0.47 -5.66
CA ASP A 52 -7.97 -0.57 -7.02
C ASP A 52 -7.27 0.41 -7.98
N ALA A 53 -6.71 -0.14 -9.06
CA ALA A 53 -5.77 0.59 -9.92
C ALA A 53 -6.43 1.73 -10.72
N TYR A 54 -7.77 1.72 -10.85
CA TYR A 54 -8.53 2.70 -11.63
C TYR A 54 -9.16 3.78 -10.75
N SER A 55 -9.83 3.36 -9.68
CA SER A 55 -10.60 4.24 -8.79
C SER A 55 -9.79 4.76 -7.61
N GLY A 56 -8.73 4.06 -7.21
CA GLY A 56 -7.95 4.36 -6.00
C GLY A 56 -8.68 4.01 -4.71
N LYS A 57 -9.69 3.14 -4.76
CA LYS A 57 -10.32 2.61 -3.54
C LYS A 57 -9.39 1.61 -2.88
N ILE A 58 -9.23 1.70 -1.57
CA ILE A 58 -8.60 0.66 -0.77
C ILE A 58 -9.56 -0.54 -0.77
N LEU A 59 -9.09 -1.66 -1.31
CA LEU A 59 -9.82 -2.93 -1.37
C LEU A 59 -9.55 -3.74 -0.10
N GLU A 60 -8.29 -3.76 0.32
CA GLU A 60 -7.82 -4.48 1.51
C GLU A 60 -6.64 -3.73 2.13
N TYR A 61 -6.45 -3.90 3.44
CA TYR A 61 -5.22 -3.50 4.11
C TYR A 61 -4.96 -4.41 5.31
N GLU A 62 -3.69 -4.73 5.53
CA GLU A 62 -3.23 -5.52 6.66
C GLU A 62 -2.07 -4.79 7.35
N ILE A 63 -1.96 -4.97 8.67
CA ILE A 63 -0.86 -4.45 9.46
C ILE A 63 -0.38 -5.55 10.38
N GLU A 64 0.86 -5.97 10.19
CA GLU A 64 1.47 -7.07 10.93
C GLU A 64 2.81 -6.68 11.56
N TYR A 65 3.28 -7.51 12.49
CA TYR A 65 4.59 -7.34 13.09
C TYR A 65 5.66 -7.87 12.13
N ASP A 66 6.64 -7.03 11.80
CA ASP A 66 7.85 -7.39 11.04
C ASP A 66 8.87 -8.00 12.02
N ASP A 67 8.92 -9.33 12.13
CA ASP A 67 9.86 -10.10 12.98
C ASP A 67 10.91 -10.86 12.15
#